data_AF-D6ZGM9-F1
#
_entry.id   AF-D6ZGM9-F1
#
_cell.length_a   1.000
_cell.length_b   1.000
_cell.length_c   1.000
_cell.angle_alpha   90.00
_cell.angle_beta   90.00
_cell.angle_gamma   90.00
#
_symmetry.space_group_name_H-M   'P 1'
#
loop_
_entity.id
_entity.type
_entity.pdbx_description
1 polymer ?
#
loop_
_entity_poly.entity_id
_entity_poly.type
_entity_poly.pdbx_seq_one_letter_code
_entity_poly.pdbx_strand_id
1 'polypeptide(L)'
;MVPAHVMLFSVSPLVWITVIIILVVVFGASKLPEIARNVGKSAKVLKEELNDLTEDTKSDGRVIEGQNDTTADNSAKTDPTSGNGAAQ
;
A
#
# COMPACT_ATOMS: atom_id res chain seq x y z
N MET A 1 -0.75 1.57 -43.25
CA MET A 1 0.61 1.33 -42.74
C MET A 1 0.52 1.16 -41.23
N VAL A 2 0.55 -0.08 -40.74
CA VAL A 2 0.39 -0.37 -39.31
C VAL A 2 1.72 -0.11 -38.59
N PRO A 3 1.74 0.63 -37.46
CA PRO A 3 2.99 0.96 -36.78
C PRO A 3 3.62 -0.30 -36.17
N ALA A 4 4.92 -0.54 -36.43
CA ALA A 4 5.70 -1.65 -35.85
C ALA A 4 5.67 -1.68 -34.30
N HIS A 5 5.38 -0.54 -33.68
CA HIS A 5 5.24 -0.36 -32.24
C HIS A 5 3.98 -1.08 -31.68
N VAL A 6 2.94 -1.29 -32.49
CA VAL A 6 1.73 -2.04 -32.11
C VAL A 6 1.96 -3.56 -32.21
N MET A 7 2.92 -4.02 -33.04
CA MET A 7 3.28 -5.44 -33.12
C MET A 7 4.03 -5.91 -31.86
N LEU A 8 4.79 -5.03 -31.20
CA LEU A 8 5.38 -5.29 -29.87
C LEU A 8 4.35 -5.22 -28.74
N PHE A 9 3.27 -4.43 -28.89
CA PHE A 9 2.18 -4.41 -27.92
C PHE A 9 1.23 -5.63 -28.05
N SER A 10 1.37 -6.41 -29.13
CA SER A 10 0.80 -7.76 -29.25
C SER A 10 1.72 -8.84 -28.66
N VAL A 11 2.64 -8.49 -27.74
CA VAL A 11 3.23 -9.51 -26.87
C VAL A 11 2.08 -10.22 -26.18
N SER A 12 1.91 -11.49 -26.55
CA SER A 12 0.82 -12.35 -26.08
C SER A 12 0.59 -12.11 -24.58
N PRO A 13 -0.66 -11.96 -24.08
CA PRO A 13 -0.93 -11.76 -22.65
C PRO A 13 -0.16 -12.72 -21.73
N LEU A 14 0.22 -13.88 -22.28
CA LEU A 14 1.07 -14.89 -21.67
C LEU A 14 2.52 -14.43 -21.34
N VAL A 15 3.11 -13.53 -22.12
CA VAL A 15 4.42 -12.92 -21.84
C VAL A 15 4.35 -12.06 -20.59
N TRP A 16 3.31 -11.23 -20.47
CA TRP A 16 3.08 -10.42 -19.26
C TRP A 16 2.93 -11.30 -18.02
N ILE A 17 2.18 -12.40 -18.12
CA ILE A 17 2.06 -13.39 -17.06
C ILE A 17 3.43 -13.97 -16.69
N THR A 18 4.26 -14.31 -17.68
CA THR A 18 5.62 -14.86 -17.45
C THR A 18 6.52 -13.86 -16.72
N VAL A 19 6.49 -12.58 -17.10
CA VAL A 19 7.26 -11.53 -16.42
C VAL A 19 6.82 -11.37 -14.97
N ILE A 20 5.51 -11.36 -14.71
CA ILE A 20 4.97 -11.29 -13.35
C ILE A 20 5.39 -12.53 -12.54
N ILE A 21 5.39 -13.72 -13.13
CA ILE A 21 5.86 -14.94 -12.47
C ILE A 21 7.33 -14.80 -12.07
N ILE A 22 8.20 -14.35 -12.97
CA ILE A 22 9.63 -14.14 -12.65
C ILE A 22 9.78 -13.11 -11.52
N LEU A 23 9.03 -12.02 -11.57
CA LEU A 23 9.02 -11.00 -10.51
C LEU A 23 8.60 -11.59 -9.16
N VAL A 24 7.53 -12.38 -9.13
CA VAL A 24 7.06 -13.08 -7.92
C VAL A 24 8.10 -14.07 -7.39
N VAL A 25 8.84 -14.76 -8.26
CA VAL A 25 9.88 -15.72 -7.83
C VAL A 25 11.08 -15.00 -7.22
N VAL A 26 11.52 -13.90 -7.82
CA VAL A 26 12.69 -13.13 -7.33
C VAL A 26 12.35 -12.36 -6.05
N PHE A 27 11.20 -11.68 -6.02
CA PHE A 27 10.80 -10.84 -4.89
C PHE A 27 10.02 -11.60 -3.80
N GLY A 28 9.36 -12.70 -4.16
CA GLY A 28 8.47 -13.46 -3.29
C GLY A 28 6.99 -13.03 -3.42
N ALA A 29 6.08 -14.00 -3.38
CA ALA A 29 4.62 -13.78 -3.51
C ALA A 29 4.04 -12.88 -2.41
N SER A 30 4.65 -12.82 -1.23
CA SER A 30 4.22 -11.96 -0.14
C SER A 30 4.75 -10.53 -0.25
N LYS A 31 5.88 -10.29 -0.95
CA LYS A 31 6.54 -8.99 -0.96
C LYS A 31 5.96 -8.01 -1.96
N LEU A 32 5.53 -8.48 -3.12
CA LEU A 32 4.81 -7.62 -4.09
C LEU A 32 3.53 -6.98 -3.50
N PRO A 33 2.60 -7.75 -2.89
CA PRO A 33 1.40 -7.17 -2.30
C PRO A 33 1.71 -6.35 -1.04
N GLU A 34 2.74 -6.72 -0.27
CA GLU A 34 3.20 -5.97 0.89
C GLU A 34 3.72 -4.58 0.48
N ILE A 35 4.62 -4.50 -0.51
CA ILE A 35 5.14 -3.24 -1.04
C ILE A 35 4.02 -2.39 -1.64
N ALA A 36 3.14 -2.99 -2.45
CA ALA A 36 2.00 -2.28 -3.02
C ALA A 36 1.06 -1.72 -1.93
N ARG A 37 0.83 -2.48 -0.86
CA ARG A 37 -0.04 -2.04 0.24
C ARG A 37 0.60 -0.94 1.09
N ASN A 38 1.91 -0.98 1.29
CA ASN A 38 2.64 0.06 2.04
C ASN A 38 2.77 1.34 1.22
N VAL A 39 3.12 1.25 -0.07
CA VAL A 39 3.18 2.38 -1.00
C VAL A 39 1.78 2.96 -1.21
N GLY A 40 0.73 2.13 -1.29
CA GLY A 40 -0.65 2.57 -1.43
C GLY A 40 -1.15 3.41 -0.26
N LYS A 41 -0.72 3.12 0.98
CA LYS A 41 -1.04 3.95 2.16
C LYS A 41 -0.42 5.33 2.03
N SER A 42 0.87 5.43 1.71
CA SER A 42 1.55 6.71 1.51
C SER A 42 0.96 7.48 0.33
N ALA A 43 0.70 6.81 -0.80
CA ALA A 43 0.09 7.44 -1.97
C ALA A 43 -1.33 7.98 -1.70
N LYS A 44 -2.09 7.36 -0.80
CA LYS A 44 -3.41 7.85 -0.40
C LYS A 44 -3.32 9.18 0.35
N VAL A 45 -2.45 9.28 1.34
CA VAL A 45 -2.24 10.53 2.11
C VAL A 45 -1.78 11.64 1.18
N LEU A 46 -0.81 11.36 0.30
CA LEU A 46 -0.34 12.32 -0.69
C LEU A 46 -1.46 12.76 -1.65
N LYS A 47 -2.35 11.84 -2.05
CA LYS A 47 -3.49 12.16 -2.91
C LYS A 47 -4.54 13.01 -2.19
N GLU A 48 -4.76 12.78 -0.90
CA GLU A 48 -5.66 13.59 -0.06
C GLU A 48 -5.08 15.01 0.10
N GLU A 49 -3.80 15.15 0.45
CA GLU A 49 -3.14 16.46 0.55
C GLU A 49 -3.13 17.21 -0.81
N LEU A 50 -2.89 16.52 -1.92
CA LEU A 50 -2.93 17.13 -3.25
C LEU A 50 -4.35 17.53 -3.68
N ASN A 51 -5.36 16.76 -3.28
CA ASN A 51 -6.77 17.09 -3.52
C ASN A 51 -7.21 18.27 -2.66
N ASP A 52 -6.82 18.32 -1.39
CA ASP A 52 -7.10 19.45 -0.50
C ASP A 52 -6.54 20.74 -1.09
N LEU A 53 -5.29 20.74 -1.59
CA LEU A 53 -4.71 21.92 -2.26
C LEU A 53 -5.45 22.33 -3.54
N THR A 54 -5.93 21.34 -4.30
CA THR A 54 -6.71 21.57 -5.52
C THR A 54 -8.11 22.09 -5.19
N GLU A 55 -8.73 21.59 -4.13
CA GLU A 55 -10.05 21.98 -3.65
C GLU A 55 -10.00 23.33 -2.93
N ASP A 56 -8.96 23.65 -2.18
CA ASP A 56 -8.78 24.95 -1.51
C ASP A 56 -8.56 26.08 -2.54
N THR A 57 -7.98 25.77 -3.71
CA THR A 57 -7.93 26.70 -4.85
C THR A 57 -9.31 26.90 -5.50
N LYS A 58 -10.28 26.00 -5.26
CA LYS A 58 -11.62 26.01 -5.86
C LYS A 58 -12.74 26.41 -4.90
N SER A 59 -12.51 26.31 -3.59
CA SER A 59 -13.53 26.37 -2.55
C SER A 59 -13.02 27.16 -1.35
N ASP A 60 -13.04 28.48 -1.45
CA ASP A 60 -13.02 29.35 -0.26
C ASP A 60 -14.32 29.08 0.54
N GLY A 61 -14.27 28.10 1.46
CA GLY A 61 -15.48 27.59 2.11
C GLY A 61 -15.33 26.32 2.97
N ARG A 62 -14.38 26.33 3.92
CA ARG A 62 -14.28 25.54 5.17
C ARG A 62 -15.12 24.24 5.31
N VAL A 63 -14.44 23.10 5.45
CA VAL A 63 -14.73 22.03 6.44
C VAL A 63 -13.42 21.30 6.78
N ILE A 64 -13.08 21.21 8.07
CA ILE A 64 -12.02 20.33 8.59
C ILE A 64 -12.74 19.10 9.15
N GLU A 65 -12.63 17.95 8.50
CA GLU A 65 -13.05 16.68 9.10
C GLU A 65 -12.25 15.51 8.49
N GLY A 66 -11.54 14.76 9.32
CA GLY A 66 -10.76 13.62 8.82
C GLY A 66 -9.78 13.00 9.81
N GLN A 67 -10.24 12.65 11.01
CA GLN A 67 -9.56 11.65 11.83
C GLN A 67 -9.51 10.32 11.08
N ASN A 68 -8.32 9.74 10.91
CA ASN A 68 -8.19 8.34 10.51
C ASN A 68 -7.10 7.66 11.35
N ASP A 69 -7.55 7.13 12.48
CA ASP A 69 -6.86 6.11 13.24
C ASP A 69 -6.46 4.94 12.32
N THR A 70 -5.16 4.66 12.22
CA THR A 70 -4.68 3.31 11.92
C THR A 70 -3.90 2.81 13.12
N THR A 71 -4.64 2.51 14.21
CA THR A 71 -4.20 1.52 15.18
C THR A 71 -4.35 0.15 14.52
N ALA A 72 -3.31 -0.27 13.78
CA ALA A 72 -3.07 -1.68 13.53
C ALA A 72 -2.23 -2.20 14.71
N ASP A 73 -2.96 -2.54 15.77
CA ASP A 73 -2.55 -3.47 16.81
C ASP A 73 -1.86 -4.69 16.18
N ASN A 74 -0.57 -4.84 16.42
CA ASN A 74 0.19 -6.09 16.40
C ASN A 74 1.67 -5.81 16.71
N SER A 75 2.01 -5.65 17.98
CA SER A 75 3.24 -6.23 18.56
C SER A 75 3.25 -6.15 20.08
N ALA A 76 3.44 -7.33 20.67
CA ALA A 76 3.94 -7.58 22.03
C ALA A 76 2.95 -7.40 23.20
N LYS A 77 1.92 -8.24 23.26
CA LYS A 77 1.50 -8.86 24.52
C LYS A 77 2.36 -10.11 24.75
N THR A 78 2.84 -10.27 25.98
CA THR A 78 3.83 -11.23 26.55
C THR A 78 5.27 -10.73 26.40
N ASP A 79 5.90 -10.09 27.39
CA ASP A 79 6.21 -10.56 28.76
C ASP A 79 6.50 -9.35 29.69
N PRO A 80 6.19 -9.39 31.01
CA PRO A 80 7.07 -10.09 31.96
C PRO A 80 6.39 -10.75 33.18
N THR A 81 7.00 -11.82 33.67
CA THR A 81 7.15 -12.24 35.08
C THR A 81 6.15 -11.62 36.08
N SER A 82 5.09 -12.38 36.39
CA SER A 82 4.36 -12.26 37.67
C SER A 82 4.56 -13.58 38.41
N GLY A 83 5.54 -13.60 39.32
CA GLY A 83 5.94 -14.76 40.11
C GLY A 83 6.17 -14.33 41.55
N ASN A 84 5.18 -13.63 42.10
CA ASN A 84 5.21 -13.09 43.46
C ASN A 84 4.05 -13.75 44.22
N GLY A 85 4.29 -14.98 44.69
CA GLY A 85 3.36 -15.77 45.49
C GLY A 85 4.12 -16.47 46.61
N ALA A 86 4.61 -15.67 47.56
CA ALA A 86 4.88 -16.13 48.92
C ALA A 86 3.53 -16.25 49.67
N ALA A 87 3.45 -17.23 50.58
CA ALA A 87 2.31 -17.61 51.44
C ALA A 87 1.19 -18.36 50.67
N GLN A 88 0.77 -19.59 51.02
CA GLN A 88 0.71 -20.31 52.29
C GLN A 88 0.85 -21.82 52.04
#